data_AF-A0A7G2ISU0-F1
#
_entry.id   AF-A0A7G2ISU0-F1
#
_cell.length_a   1.000
_cell.length_b   1.000
_cell.length_c   1.000
_cell.angle_alpha   90.00
_cell.angle_beta   90.00
_cell.angle_gamma   90.00
#
_symmetry.space_group_name_H-M   'P 1'
#
loop_
_entity.id
_entity.type
_entity.pdbx_description
1 polymer ?
#
loop_
_entity_poly.entity_id
_entity_poly.type
_entity_poly.pdbx_seq_one_letter_code
_entity_poly.pdbx_strand_id
1 'polypeptide(L)'
;MPYYELPEIGETLPMRMMHHVKVFSLDGYIGSSPIQTNADVLGLNLAVEEHASQVFRRGTTMSGVIERPKDAPTIKSQDAIDRLLAKWTDRYSGVRNAFSVALLQEGMSYKQLSQDNEKAQLLQSRQWGVEEVCRLYKIPPHMVQMLAKATNNNIEHQGLQFVMYTLLAWLKRHEGALMRDLLLPSERGDLYIEFNVSGLLRGDQKSRYESYALGRQWGWLSVNDIRRMENLPPIAGGDKYLTPLNMVDSKQILPGDNTPTAKQLAEINSILSRN
;
A
#
# COMPACT_ATOMS: atom_id res chain seq x y z
N MET A 1 0.97 4.54 37.71
CA MET A 1 1.04 3.62 36.55
C MET A 1 -0.25 3.78 35.75
N PRO A 2 -0.21 3.69 34.41
CA PRO A 2 -1.42 3.80 33.59
C PRO A 2 -2.45 2.72 33.96
N TYR A 3 -3.72 3.09 33.93
CA TYR A 3 -4.88 2.23 34.21
C TYR A 3 -5.90 2.37 33.08
N TYR A 4 -6.78 1.38 32.96
CA TYR A 4 -7.87 1.38 31.99
C TYR A 4 -9.19 1.44 32.74
N GLU A 5 -10.01 2.45 32.44
CA GLU A 5 -11.41 2.47 32.84
C GLU A 5 -12.23 1.84 31.72
N LEU A 6 -13.04 0.84 32.06
CA LEU A 6 -13.94 0.19 31.12
C LEU A 6 -15.38 0.58 31.48
N PRO A 7 -15.95 1.62 30.84
CA PRO A 7 -17.24 2.19 31.24
C PRO A 7 -18.39 1.18 31.15
N GLU A 8 -18.30 0.23 30.22
CA GLU A 8 -19.32 -0.78 29.96
C GLU A 8 -19.45 -1.81 31.10
N ILE A 9 -18.36 -2.08 31.82
CA ILE A 9 -18.34 -3.02 32.95
C ILE A 9 -18.17 -2.32 34.30
N GLY A 10 -17.91 -1.01 34.32
CA GLY A 10 -17.75 -0.22 35.54
C GLY A 10 -16.49 -0.55 36.35
N GLU A 11 -15.50 -1.21 35.74
CA GLU A 11 -14.28 -1.64 36.39
C GLU A 11 -13.06 -0.84 35.93
N THR A 12 -12.12 -0.65 36.86
CA THR A 12 -10.81 -0.08 36.57
C THR A 12 -9.75 -1.19 36.63
N LEU A 13 -9.10 -1.46 35.50
CA LEU A 13 -8.08 -2.50 35.40
C LEU A 13 -6.67 -1.90 35.33
N PRO A 14 -5.68 -2.49 36.03
CA PRO A 14 -4.29 -2.11 35.85
C PRO A 14 -3.79 -2.57 34.48
N MET A 15 -2.79 -1.87 33.93
CA MET A 15 -2.22 -2.19 32.61
C MET A 15 -1.81 -3.66 32.44
N ARG A 16 -1.35 -4.33 33.50
CA ARG A 16 -0.94 -5.76 33.45
C ARG A 16 -2.08 -6.74 33.13
N MET A 17 -3.34 -6.32 33.26
CA MET A 17 -4.52 -7.14 33.00
C MET A 17 -5.15 -6.84 31.63
N MET A 18 -4.52 -5.97 30.83
CA MET A 18 -5.08 -5.49 29.57
C MET A 18 -4.07 -5.67 28.43
N HIS A 19 -4.47 -6.42 27.40
CA HIS A 19 -3.73 -6.44 26.14
C HIS A 19 -4.14 -5.25 25.27
N HIS A 20 -3.27 -4.25 25.16
CA HIS A 20 -3.55 -3.04 24.39
C HIS A 20 -2.53 -2.83 23.28
N VAL A 21 -2.98 -2.96 22.03
CA VAL A 21 -2.18 -2.70 20.84
C VAL A 21 -2.37 -1.26 20.39
N LYS A 22 -1.30 -0.47 20.46
CA LYS A 22 -1.31 0.95 20.08
C LYS A 22 -0.71 1.13 18.70
N VAL A 23 -1.43 1.81 17.80
CA VAL A 23 -0.96 2.06 16.43
C VAL A 23 0.13 3.14 16.41
N PHE A 24 -0.28 4.39 16.55
CA PHE A 24 0.58 5.55 16.74
C PHE A 24 0.08 6.29 17.98
N SER A 25 0.96 6.92 18.75
CA SER A 25 0.58 7.57 19.99
C SER A 25 1.55 8.73 20.25
N LEU A 26 1.01 9.90 20.58
CA LEU A 26 1.80 11.10 20.90
C LEU A 26 2.17 11.16 22.38
N ASP A 27 1.31 10.61 23.24
CA ASP A 27 1.45 10.60 24.70
C ASP A 27 2.02 9.28 25.24
N GLY A 28 2.07 8.24 24.40
CA GLY A 28 2.49 6.89 24.76
C GLY A 28 1.39 6.05 25.41
N TYR A 29 0.21 6.60 25.67
CA TYR A 29 -0.90 5.92 26.38
C TYR A 29 -2.04 5.56 25.44
N ILE A 30 -2.47 6.48 24.59
CA ILE A 30 -3.64 6.30 23.70
C ILE A 30 -3.16 6.17 22.26
N GLY A 31 -3.62 5.11 21.59
CA GLY A 31 -3.40 4.94 20.15
C GLY A 31 -4.33 5.85 19.35
N SER A 32 -3.79 6.62 18.41
CA SER A 32 -4.56 7.36 17.40
C SER A 32 -4.85 6.44 16.22
N SER A 33 -6.11 6.42 15.78
CA SER A 33 -6.51 5.72 14.55
C SER A 33 -6.02 6.49 13.31
N PRO A 34 -5.59 5.79 12.23
CA PRO A 34 -5.33 6.44 10.94
C PRO A 34 -6.52 7.28 10.43
N ILE A 35 -7.75 6.86 10.72
CA ILE A 35 -8.98 7.60 10.37
C ILE A 35 -9.02 8.94 11.11
N GLN A 36 -8.70 8.94 12.40
CA GLN A 36 -8.69 10.15 13.22
C GLN A 36 -7.64 11.15 12.76
N THR A 37 -6.47 10.68 12.33
CA THR A 37 -5.39 11.55 11.86
C THR A 37 -5.60 12.10 10.45
N ASN A 38 -6.52 11.51 9.67
CA ASN A 38 -6.79 11.88 8.27
C ASN A 38 -8.29 12.12 8.03
N ALA A 39 -8.99 12.66 9.02
CA ALA A 39 -10.44 12.89 8.96
C ALA A 39 -10.85 13.79 7.79
N ASP A 40 -10.06 14.83 7.49
CA ASP A 40 -10.35 15.77 6.40
C ASP A 40 -10.31 15.10 5.02
N VAL A 41 -9.34 14.21 4.80
CA VAL A 41 -9.19 13.46 3.54
C VAL A 41 -10.38 12.52 3.34
N LEU A 42 -10.82 11.84 4.41
CA LEU A 42 -11.99 10.97 4.35
C LEU A 42 -13.29 11.76 4.19
N GLY A 43 -13.39 12.92 4.85
CA GLY A 43 -14.52 13.84 4.71
C GLY A 43 -14.65 14.38 3.28
N LEU A 44 -13.53 14.76 2.66
CA LEU A 44 -13.48 15.18 1.26
C LEU A 44 -13.96 14.05 0.33
N ASN A 45 -13.46 12.82 0.54
CA ASN A 45 -13.86 11.67 -0.27
C ASN A 45 -15.36 11.35 -0.13
N LEU A 46 -15.90 11.45 1.09
CA LEU A 46 -17.33 11.29 1.32
C LEU A 46 -18.16 12.36 0.58
N ALA A 47 -17.72 13.62 0.63
CA ALA A 47 -18.37 14.71 -0.08
C ALA A 47 -18.33 14.53 -1.61
N VAL A 48 -17.21 14.05 -2.16
CA VAL A 48 -17.08 13.75 -3.59
C VAL A 48 -18.02 12.61 -4.00
N GLU A 49 -18.12 11.54 -3.20
CA GLU A 49 -19.05 10.43 -3.47
C GLU A 49 -20.51 10.87 -3.36
N GLU A 50 -20.85 11.72 -2.37
CA GLU A 50 -22.21 12.28 -2.27
C GLU A 50 -22.54 13.17 -3.46
N HIS A 51 -21.62 14.06 -3.85
CA HIS A 51 -21.77 14.90 -5.03
C HIS A 51 -21.95 14.05 -6.29
N ALA A 52 -21.10 13.04 -6.49
CA ALA A 52 -21.20 12.06 -7.58
C ALA A 52 -22.58 11.39 -7.59
N SER A 53 -23.02 10.86 -6.46
CA SER A 53 -24.32 10.23 -6.30
C SER A 53 -25.46 11.17 -6.69
N GLN A 54 -25.43 12.44 -6.26
CA GLN A 54 -26.44 13.42 -6.62
C GLN A 54 -26.43 13.76 -8.12
N VAL A 55 -25.25 13.94 -8.72
CA VAL A 55 -25.08 14.22 -10.15
C VAL A 55 -25.63 13.05 -10.99
N PHE A 56 -25.25 11.81 -10.66
CA PHE A 56 -25.73 10.63 -11.39
C PHE A 56 -27.22 10.34 -11.14
N ARG A 57 -27.71 10.57 -9.91
CA ARG A 57 -29.14 10.37 -9.57
C ARG A 57 -30.04 11.36 -10.31
N ARG A 58 -29.63 12.62 -10.41
CA ARG A 58 -30.40 13.67 -11.09
C ARG A 58 -30.29 13.59 -12.62
N GLY A 59 -29.21 13.01 -13.15
CA GLY A 59 -28.95 12.90 -14.58
C GLY A 59 -28.37 14.19 -15.19
N THR A 60 -27.90 14.12 -16.44
CA THR A 60 -27.20 15.20 -17.19
C THR A 60 -28.05 16.42 -17.56
N THR A 61 -29.31 16.47 -17.15
CA THR A 61 -30.33 17.29 -17.81
C THR A 61 -30.75 18.55 -17.08
N MET A 62 -30.12 18.92 -15.96
CA MET A 62 -30.64 20.03 -15.12
C MET A 62 -29.73 21.24 -14.94
N SER A 63 -28.53 21.27 -15.51
CA SER A 63 -27.75 22.50 -15.61
C SER A 63 -28.08 23.16 -16.95
N GLY A 64 -29.08 24.05 -16.94
CA GLY A 64 -29.45 24.80 -18.14
C GLY A 64 -30.25 26.03 -17.79
N VAL A 65 -30.22 27.01 -18.69
CA VAL A 65 -30.93 28.27 -18.53
C VAL A 65 -32.15 28.25 -19.45
N ILE A 66 -33.33 28.49 -18.87
CA ILE A 66 -34.55 28.74 -19.64
C ILE A 66 -34.54 30.23 -19.99
N GLU A 67 -34.25 30.54 -21.25
CA GLU A 67 -34.29 31.90 -21.77
C GLU A 67 -35.70 32.22 -22.26
N ARG A 68 -36.25 33.33 -21.75
CA ARG A 68 -37.55 33.87 -22.17
C ARG A 68 -37.34 35.00 -23.20
N PRO A 69 -38.15 35.08 -24.26
CA PRO A 69 -38.03 36.17 -25.23
C PRO A 69 -38.26 37.55 -24.60
N LYS A 70 -37.55 38.56 -25.12
CA LYS A 70 -37.57 39.94 -24.60
C LYS A 70 -38.95 40.59 -24.65
N ASP A 71 -39.81 40.14 -25.55
CA ASP A 71 -41.12 40.74 -25.82
C ASP A 71 -42.21 40.23 -24.87
N ALA A 72 -41.88 39.24 -24.05
CA ALA A 72 -42.83 38.57 -23.19
C ALA A 72 -43.02 39.36 -21.86
N PRO A 73 -44.27 39.49 -21.36
CA PRO A 73 -44.58 40.36 -20.22
C PRO A 73 -43.85 39.93 -18.93
N THR A 74 -43.39 40.91 -18.16
CA THR A 74 -42.67 40.67 -16.90
C THR A 74 -43.54 39.85 -15.94
N ILE A 75 -42.96 38.78 -15.38
CA ILE A 75 -43.68 37.96 -14.40
C ILE A 75 -43.81 38.79 -13.12
N LYS A 76 -45.05 39.06 -12.70
CA LYS A 76 -45.34 39.89 -11.50
C LYS A 76 -45.38 39.09 -10.20
N SER A 77 -45.33 37.76 -10.26
CA SER A 77 -45.47 36.86 -9.11
C SER A 77 -44.35 35.83 -9.07
N GLN A 78 -43.55 35.86 -8.00
CA GLN A 78 -42.46 34.91 -7.76
C GLN A 78 -42.99 33.47 -7.58
N ASP A 79 -44.16 33.31 -6.94
CA ASP A 79 -44.85 32.03 -6.76
C ASP A 79 -45.12 31.28 -8.07
N ALA A 80 -45.44 32.01 -9.15
CA ALA A 80 -45.69 31.42 -10.45
C ALA A 80 -44.41 30.86 -11.08
N ILE A 81 -43.27 31.52 -10.83
CA ILE A 81 -41.95 31.10 -11.28
C ILE A 81 -41.54 29.84 -10.53
N ASP A 82 -41.68 29.84 -9.21
CA ASP A 82 -41.27 28.71 -8.38
C ASP A 82 -42.10 27.45 -8.67
N ARG A 83 -43.41 27.60 -8.93
CA ARG A 83 -44.26 26.48 -9.39
C ARG A 83 -43.88 25.96 -10.77
N LEU A 84 -43.48 26.83 -11.69
CA LEU A 84 -43.03 26.44 -13.02
C LEU A 84 -41.72 25.65 -12.92
N LEU A 85 -40.74 26.18 -12.18
CA LEU A 85 -39.46 25.53 -11.94
C LEU A 85 -39.66 24.19 -11.22
N ALA A 86 -40.50 24.14 -10.18
CA ALA A 86 -40.79 22.90 -9.45
C ALA A 86 -41.44 21.84 -10.35
N LYS A 87 -42.42 22.20 -11.21
CA LYS A 87 -43.03 21.28 -12.17
C LYS A 87 -42.03 20.81 -13.24
N TRP A 88 -41.12 21.70 -13.64
CA TRP A 88 -40.06 21.35 -14.58
C TRP A 88 -39.08 20.36 -13.94
N THR A 89 -38.60 20.65 -12.73
CA THR A 89 -37.74 19.74 -11.96
C THR A 89 -38.41 18.39 -11.74
N ASP A 90 -39.69 18.36 -11.33
CA ASP A 90 -40.40 17.10 -11.07
C ASP A 90 -40.55 16.23 -12.34
N ARG A 91 -40.85 16.86 -13.49
CA ARG A 91 -41.07 16.15 -14.76
C ARG A 91 -39.80 15.75 -15.50
N TYR A 92 -38.69 16.48 -15.29
CA TYR A 92 -37.47 16.32 -16.07
C TYR A 92 -36.22 15.99 -15.24
N SER A 93 -36.32 15.92 -13.91
CA SER A 93 -35.24 15.42 -13.05
C SER A 93 -35.29 13.91 -12.90
N GLY A 94 -34.10 13.30 -12.78
CA GLY A 94 -33.94 11.89 -12.46
C GLY A 94 -33.81 11.00 -13.69
N VAL A 95 -33.13 9.87 -13.50
CA VAL A 95 -32.85 8.86 -14.56
C VAL A 95 -34.13 8.33 -15.21
N ARG A 96 -35.23 8.22 -14.46
CA ARG A 96 -36.53 7.76 -14.98
C ARG A 96 -37.17 8.73 -15.99
N ASN A 97 -36.83 10.01 -15.91
CA ASN A 97 -37.41 11.07 -16.72
C ASN A 97 -36.46 11.56 -17.84
N ALA A 98 -35.36 10.83 -18.09
CA ALA A 98 -34.30 11.25 -19.01
C ALA A 98 -34.75 11.37 -20.49
N PHE A 99 -35.88 10.76 -20.86
CA PHE A 99 -36.47 10.83 -22.21
C PHE A 99 -37.78 11.62 -22.27
N SER A 100 -38.13 12.33 -21.20
CA SER A 100 -39.35 13.13 -21.15
C SER A 100 -39.26 14.30 -22.15
N VAL A 101 -40.27 14.43 -23.02
CA VAL A 101 -40.32 15.53 -24.00
C VAL A 101 -40.63 16.85 -23.28
N ALA A 102 -39.74 17.81 -23.44
CA ALA A 102 -39.87 19.17 -22.89
C ALA A 102 -40.72 20.05 -23.83
N LEU A 103 -41.87 20.54 -23.34
CA LEU A 103 -42.65 21.57 -24.03
C LEU A 103 -42.35 22.94 -23.40
N LEU A 104 -41.71 23.81 -24.17
CA LEU A 104 -41.46 25.20 -23.80
C LEU A 104 -42.56 26.09 -24.42
N GLN A 105 -43.11 27.01 -23.63
CA GLN A 105 -44.18 27.92 -24.07
C GLN A 105 -43.60 29.22 -24.66
N GLU A 106 -44.37 29.91 -25.50
CA GLU A 106 -44.13 31.31 -25.93
C GLU A 106 -42.68 31.63 -26.36
N GLY A 107 -42.08 30.82 -27.24
CA GLY A 107 -40.74 31.10 -27.76
C GLY A 107 -39.59 30.96 -26.75
N MET A 108 -39.84 30.36 -25.58
CA MET A 108 -38.79 30.03 -24.62
C MET A 108 -37.81 29.01 -25.21
N SER A 109 -36.52 29.19 -24.93
CA SER A 109 -35.44 28.29 -25.36
C SER A 109 -34.71 27.73 -24.15
N TYR A 110 -34.36 26.45 -24.20
CA TYR A 110 -33.53 25.80 -23.19
C TYR A 110 -32.10 25.69 -23.70
N LYS A 111 -31.17 26.39 -23.04
CA LYS A 111 -29.73 26.23 -23.29
C LYS A 111 -29.15 25.30 -22.25
N GLN A 112 -28.78 24.10 -22.68
CA GLN A 112 -28.05 23.15 -21.84
C GLN A 112 -26.63 23.66 -21.59
N LEU A 113 -26.23 23.74 -20.33
CA LEU A 113 -24.83 23.94 -19.97
C LEU A 113 -24.10 22.61 -20.14
N SER A 114 -23.01 22.62 -20.92
CA SER A 114 -22.22 21.43 -21.18
C SER A 114 -21.59 20.89 -19.88
N GLN A 115 -21.86 19.61 -19.57
CA GLN A 115 -21.43 18.92 -18.35
C GLN A 115 -20.38 17.81 -18.58
N ASP A 116 -19.99 17.54 -19.83
CA ASP A 116 -19.17 16.36 -20.12
C ASP A 116 -17.77 16.41 -19.51
N ASN A 117 -17.16 17.60 -19.42
CA ASN A 117 -15.86 17.76 -18.76
C ASN A 117 -15.92 17.51 -17.24
N GLU A 118 -17.05 17.85 -16.60
CA GLU A 118 -17.25 17.70 -15.15
C GLU A 118 -17.37 16.22 -14.76
N LYS A 119 -18.06 15.42 -15.59
CA LYS A 119 -18.20 13.97 -15.36
C LYS A 119 -16.88 13.22 -15.45
N ALA A 120 -16.03 13.57 -16.42
CA ALA A 120 -14.71 12.97 -16.57
C ALA A 120 -13.80 13.30 -15.38
N GLN A 121 -13.82 14.55 -14.92
CA GLN A 121 -13.08 15.00 -13.73
C GLN A 121 -13.59 14.34 -12.45
N LEU A 122 -14.90 14.11 -12.35
CA LEU A 122 -15.51 13.42 -11.21
C LEU A 122 -15.07 11.95 -11.12
N LEU A 123 -14.99 11.23 -12.25
CA LEU A 123 -14.45 9.87 -12.26
C LEU A 123 -12.98 9.82 -11.82
N GLN A 124 -12.16 10.78 -12.29
CA GLN A 124 -10.77 10.91 -11.86
C GLN A 124 -10.66 11.21 -10.35
N SER A 125 -11.52 12.09 -9.83
CA SER A 125 -11.55 12.44 -8.40
C SER A 125 -11.89 11.23 -7.53
N ARG A 126 -12.82 10.37 -7.98
CA ARG A 126 -13.16 9.12 -7.28
C ARG A 126 -12.01 8.11 -7.29
N GLN A 127 -11.29 7.98 -8.41
CA GLN A 127 -10.09 7.13 -8.49
C GLN A 127 -8.99 7.62 -7.54
N TRP A 128 -8.78 8.94 -7.48
CA TRP A 128 -7.83 9.54 -6.54
C TRP A 128 -8.19 9.27 -5.09
N GLY A 129 -9.48 9.31 -4.76
CA GLY A 129 -9.97 8.95 -3.43
C GLY A 129 -9.60 7.55 -2.97
N VAL A 130 -9.68 6.56 -3.88
CA VAL A 130 -9.22 5.19 -3.59
C VAL A 130 -7.72 5.17 -3.27
N GLU A 131 -6.91 5.91 -4.02
CA GLU A 131 -5.46 6.01 -3.75
C GLU A 131 -5.14 6.67 -2.41
N GLU A 132 -5.89 7.69 -2.01
CA GLU A 132 -5.73 8.36 -0.71
C GLU A 132 -6.02 7.42 0.46
N VAL A 133 -7.11 6.66 0.38
CA VAL A 133 -7.45 5.65 1.40
C VAL A 133 -6.39 4.54 1.44
N CYS A 134 -5.92 4.09 0.29
CA CYS A 134 -4.82 3.12 0.20
C CYS A 134 -3.55 3.65 0.88
N ARG A 135 -3.19 4.90 0.62
CA ARG A 135 -2.02 5.57 1.19
C ARG A 135 -2.09 5.66 2.71
N LEU A 136 -3.28 5.90 3.26
CA LEU A 136 -3.51 5.97 4.71
C LEU A 136 -3.08 4.69 5.44
N TYR A 137 -3.43 3.54 4.87
CA TYR A 137 -3.09 2.23 5.41
C TYR A 137 -1.76 1.67 4.88
N LYS A 138 -1.08 2.43 4.01
CA LYS A 138 0.09 2.01 3.22
C LYS A 138 -0.18 0.81 2.32
N ILE A 139 -1.44 0.50 2.02
CA ILE A 139 -1.83 -0.61 1.17
C ILE A 139 -1.54 -0.23 -0.28
N PRO A 140 -0.78 -1.03 -1.04
CA PRO A 140 -0.58 -0.79 -2.47
C PRO A 140 -1.90 -0.89 -3.25
N PRO A 141 -2.16 -0.03 -4.25
CA PRO A 141 -3.44 -0.02 -4.96
C PRO A 141 -3.84 -1.33 -5.67
N HIS A 142 -2.87 -2.15 -6.08
CA HIS A 142 -3.16 -3.45 -6.70
C HIS A 142 -3.88 -4.41 -5.75
N MET A 143 -3.70 -4.26 -4.42
CA MET A 143 -4.37 -5.09 -3.41
C MET A 143 -5.87 -4.80 -3.31
N VAL A 144 -6.31 -3.60 -3.71
CA VAL A 144 -7.73 -3.22 -3.79
C VAL A 144 -8.28 -3.37 -5.22
N GLN A 145 -7.62 -4.20 -6.04
CA GLN A 145 -7.98 -4.46 -7.44
C GLN A 145 -7.91 -3.23 -8.35
N MET A 146 -7.21 -2.17 -7.93
CA MET A 146 -6.97 -1.01 -8.78
C MET A 146 -5.74 -1.24 -9.65
N LEU A 147 -5.95 -1.95 -10.77
CA LEU A 147 -4.90 -2.40 -11.68
C LEU A 147 -4.70 -1.47 -12.88
N ALA A 148 -5.18 -0.22 -12.82
CA ALA A 148 -5.19 0.72 -13.96
C ALA A 148 -3.82 0.92 -14.65
N LYS A 149 -2.71 0.61 -13.98
CA LYS A 149 -1.34 0.69 -14.51
C LYS A 149 -0.48 -0.57 -14.27
N ALA A 150 -1.07 -1.69 -13.84
CA ALA A 150 -0.32 -2.88 -13.47
C ALA A 150 -0.24 -3.89 -14.64
N THR A 151 0.96 -4.14 -15.14
CA THR A 151 1.24 -5.23 -16.10
C THR A 151 1.44 -6.55 -15.34
N ASN A 152 0.89 -7.67 -15.84
CA ASN A 152 0.83 -8.97 -15.17
C ASN A 152 2.17 -9.50 -14.60
N ASN A 153 3.31 -9.20 -15.24
CA ASN A 153 4.64 -9.61 -14.76
C ASN A 153 5.10 -8.90 -13.47
N ASN A 154 4.39 -7.87 -13.01
CA ASN A 154 4.73 -7.13 -11.79
C ASN A 154 3.93 -7.60 -10.56
N ILE A 155 2.96 -8.52 -10.71
CA ILE A 155 2.04 -8.89 -9.63
C ILE A 155 2.75 -9.66 -8.50
N GLU A 156 3.68 -10.57 -8.84
CA GLU A 156 4.42 -11.34 -7.83
C GLU A 156 5.35 -10.44 -6.99
N HIS A 157 6.09 -9.53 -7.66
CA HIS A 157 6.90 -8.51 -6.97
C HIS A 157 6.05 -7.54 -6.15
N GLN A 158 4.84 -7.21 -6.62
CA GLN A 158 3.87 -6.38 -5.92
C GLN A 158 3.35 -7.04 -4.62
N GLY A 159 3.12 -8.36 -4.63
CA GLY A 159 2.76 -9.12 -3.43
C GLY A 159 3.86 -9.08 -2.36
N LEU A 160 5.13 -9.19 -2.76
CA LEU A 160 6.27 -9.04 -1.85
C LEU A 160 6.33 -7.63 -1.24
N GLN A 161 6.12 -6.59 -2.06
CA GLN A 161 6.10 -5.20 -1.57
C GLN A 161 5.02 -4.95 -0.53
N PHE A 162 3.83 -5.55 -0.68
CA PHE A 162 2.76 -5.46 0.32
C PHE A 162 3.21 -6.04 1.66
N VAL A 163 3.81 -7.23 1.66
CA VAL A 163 4.31 -7.85 2.89
C VAL A 163 5.37 -6.97 3.54
N MET A 164 6.36 -6.52 2.76
CA MET A 164 7.50 -5.76 3.27
C MET A 164 7.12 -4.38 3.81
N TYR A 165 6.36 -3.59 3.03
CA TYR A 165 6.13 -2.18 3.33
C TYR A 165 4.83 -1.91 4.10
N THR A 166 3.89 -2.87 4.09
CA THR A 166 2.61 -2.73 4.79
C THR A 166 2.55 -3.68 5.97
N LEU A 167 2.54 -4.98 5.70
CA LEU A 167 2.14 -5.99 6.68
C LEU A 167 3.15 -6.11 7.83
N LEU A 168 4.45 -6.10 7.55
CA LEU A 168 5.50 -6.22 8.57
C LEU A 168 5.39 -5.17 9.67
N ALA A 169 5.05 -3.92 9.32
CA ALA A 169 4.91 -2.85 10.31
C ALA A 169 3.73 -3.11 11.27
N TRP A 170 2.65 -3.69 10.78
CA TRP A 170 1.51 -4.11 11.60
C TRP A 170 1.86 -5.32 12.46
N LEU A 171 2.45 -6.36 11.87
CA LEU A 171 2.81 -7.59 12.58
C LEU A 171 3.80 -7.32 13.70
N LYS A 172 4.89 -6.60 13.44
CA LYS A 172 5.91 -6.29 14.47
C LYS A 172 5.33 -5.49 15.64
N ARG A 173 4.33 -4.64 15.38
CA ARG A 173 3.60 -3.93 16.43
C ARG A 173 2.77 -4.89 17.30
N HIS A 174 2.05 -5.83 16.69
CA HIS A 174 1.31 -6.85 17.41
C HIS A 174 2.25 -7.78 18.19
N GLU A 175 3.33 -8.25 17.58
CA GLU A 175 4.37 -9.05 18.22
C GLU A 175 4.95 -8.35 19.44
N GLY A 176 5.32 -7.06 19.32
CA GLY A 176 5.82 -6.28 20.44
C GLY A 176 4.81 -6.14 21.59
N ALA A 177 3.51 -5.97 21.26
CA ALA A 177 2.45 -5.94 22.27
C ALA A 177 2.24 -7.31 22.93
N LEU A 178 2.27 -8.40 22.15
CA LEU A 178 2.15 -9.76 22.67
C LEU A 178 3.34 -10.13 23.55
N MET A 179 4.57 -9.82 23.15
CA MET A 179 5.76 -10.04 23.97
C MET A 179 5.72 -9.23 25.28
N ARG A 180 5.17 -8.01 25.24
CA ARG A 180 5.03 -7.16 26.44
C ARG A 180 3.98 -7.70 27.42
N ASP A 181 2.87 -8.23 26.92
CA ASP A 181 1.69 -8.55 27.73
C ASP A 181 1.60 -10.03 28.12
N LEU A 182 2.11 -10.94 27.28
CA LEU A 182 1.99 -12.39 27.47
C LEU A 182 3.26 -13.03 28.04
N LEU A 183 4.43 -12.42 27.87
CA LEU A 183 5.69 -12.94 28.41
C LEU A 183 6.09 -12.21 29.70
N LEU A 184 6.45 -12.99 30.71
CA LEU A 184 7.05 -12.49 31.93
C LEU A 184 8.42 -11.84 31.63
N PRO A 185 8.87 -10.85 32.42
CA PRO A 185 10.18 -10.23 32.22
C PRO A 185 11.35 -11.23 32.17
N SER A 186 11.26 -12.32 32.92
CA SER A 186 12.25 -13.42 32.92
C SER A 186 12.26 -14.23 31.63
N GLU A 187 11.13 -14.33 30.91
CA GLU A 187 10.98 -15.15 29.71
C GLU A 187 11.42 -14.41 28.44
N ARG A 188 11.51 -13.08 28.47
CA ARG A 188 11.80 -12.24 27.30
C ARG A 188 13.24 -12.36 26.76
N GLY A 189 14.13 -13.01 27.52
CA GLY A 189 15.48 -13.34 27.04
C GLY A 189 15.52 -14.61 26.19
N ASP A 190 14.63 -15.56 26.47
CA ASP A 190 14.65 -16.92 25.91
C ASP A 190 13.53 -17.17 24.90
N LEU A 191 12.40 -16.47 25.04
CA LEU A 191 11.20 -16.64 24.23
C LEU A 191 10.88 -15.39 23.43
N TYR A 192 10.43 -15.59 22.20
CA TYR A 192 9.90 -14.55 21.33
C TYR A 192 8.61 -15.03 20.65
N ILE A 193 7.71 -14.09 20.38
CA ILE A 193 6.47 -14.32 19.63
C ILE A 193 6.62 -13.64 18.26
N GLU A 194 6.53 -14.42 17.18
CA GLU A 194 6.62 -13.91 15.81
C GLU A 194 5.53 -14.51 14.91
N PHE A 195 4.94 -13.67 14.06
CA PHE A 195 4.06 -14.11 12.99
C PHE A 195 4.91 -14.58 11.79
N ASN A 196 4.77 -15.85 11.44
CA ASN A 196 5.47 -16.42 10.30
C ASN A 196 4.83 -15.96 8.98
N VAL A 197 5.44 -14.95 8.33
CA VAL A 197 5.07 -14.49 6.98
C VAL A 197 5.82 -15.19 5.86
N SER A 198 6.73 -16.12 6.17
CA SER A 198 7.47 -16.88 5.16
C SER A 198 6.53 -17.65 4.23
N GLY A 199 5.32 -17.99 4.71
CA GLY A 199 4.19 -18.50 3.94
C GLY A 199 3.76 -17.62 2.77
N LEU A 200 3.69 -16.30 2.99
CA LEU A 200 3.31 -15.30 1.97
C LEU A 200 4.46 -15.01 1.02
N LEU A 201 5.70 -15.06 1.51
CA LEU A 201 6.91 -14.92 0.70
C LEU A 201 7.22 -16.19 -0.12
N ARG A 202 6.45 -17.28 0.03
CA ARG A 202 6.68 -18.54 -0.72
C ARG A 202 6.47 -18.42 -2.22
N GLY A 203 5.85 -17.34 -2.71
CA GLY A 203 5.66 -17.13 -4.15
C GLY A 203 6.96 -17.27 -4.95
N ASP A 204 8.11 -16.98 -4.32
CA ASP A 204 9.43 -17.13 -4.92
C ASP A 204 10.35 -18.07 -4.11
N GLN A 205 9.93 -19.35 -3.97
CA GLN A 205 10.76 -20.39 -3.36
C GLN A 205 12.14 -20.51 -4.02
N LYS A 206 12.21 -20.24 -5.33
CA LYS A 206 13.42 -20.38 -6.11
C LYS A 206 14.48 -19.38 -5.65
N SER A 207 14.19 -18.08 -5.64
CA SER A 207 15.15 -17.08 -5.18
C SER A 207 15.55 -17.27 -3.71
N ARG A 208 14.62 -17.78 -2.89
CA ARG A 208 14.90 -18.05 -1.47
C ARG A 208 15.88 -19.22 -1.28
N TYR A 209 15.66 -20.34 -1.96
CA TYR A 209 16.59 -21.47 -1.92
C TYR A 209 17.93 -21.15 -2.60
N GLU A 210 17.92 -20.34 -3.66
CA GLU A 210 19.13 -19.83 -4.28
C GLU A 210 19.93 -18.94 -3.31
N SER A 211 19.26 -18.07 -2.53
CA SER A 211 19.91 -17.27 -1.49
C SER A 211 20.54 -18.13 -0.40
N TYR A 212 19.86 -19.19 0.08
CA TYR A 212 20.44 -20.12 1.04
C TYR A 212 21.60 -20.94 0.48
N ALA A 213 21.50 -21.37 -0.77
CA ALA A 213 22.59 -22.06 -1.47
C ALA A 213 23.81 -21.14 -1.57
N LEU A 214 23.62 -19.87 -1.93
CA LEU A 214 24.69 -18.87 -2.01
C LEU A 214 25.30 -18.60 -0.63
N GLY A 215 24.49 -18.43 0.42
CA GLY A 215 25.01 -18.20 1.76
C GLY A 215 25.81 -19.36 2.33
N ARG A 216 25.40 -20.59 2.01
CA ARG A 216 26.13 -21.81 2.37
C ARG A 216 27.37 -22.04 1.52
N GLN A 217 27.33 -21.66 0.25
CA GLN A 217 28.47 -21.70 -0.66
C GLN A 217 29.59 -20.76 -0.20
N TRP A 218 29.25 -19.54 0.24
CA TRP A 218 30.20 -18.55 0.74
C TRP A 218 30.55 -18.71 2.23
N GLY A 219 29.92 -19.67 2.92
CA GLY A 219 30.35 -20.08 4.26
C GLY A 219 29.86 -19.25 5.42
N TRP A 220 28.94 -18.30 5.21
CA TRP A 220 28.40 -17.48 6.30
C TRP A 220 27.04 -17.97 6.83
N LEU A 221 26.46 -18.99 6.19
CA LEU A 221 25.28 -19.69 6.69
C LEU A 221 25.56 -21.18 6.93
N SER A 222 25.22 -21.67 8.13
CA SER A 222 25.19 -23.09 8.46
C SER A 222 23.80 -23.72 8.19
N VAL A 223 23.68 -25.04 8.31
CA VAL A 223 22.38 -25.73 8.15
C VAL A 223 21.40 -25.29 9.23
N ASN A 224 21.89 -25.18 10.47
CA ASN A 224 21.06 -24.80 11.60
C ASN A 224 20.66 -23.32 11.56
N ASP A 225 21.46 -22.44 10.95
CA ASP A 225 21.06 -21.06 10.72
C ASP A 225 19.89 -20.99 9.74
N ILE A 226 19.95 -21.72 8.64
CA ILE A 226 18.83 -21.82 7.69
C ILE A 226 17.60 -22.40 8.39
N ARG A 227 17.75 -23.50 9.15
CA ARG A 227 16.62 -24.10 9.90
C ARG A 227 16.02 -23.14 10.91
N ARG A 228 16.83 -22.33 11.60
CA ARG A 228 16.35 -21.27 12.49
C ARG A 228 15.54 -20.23 11.73
N MET A 229 16.01 -19.78 10.56
CA MET A 229 15.26 -18.86 9.68
C MET A 229 13.94 -19.48 9.16
N GLU A 230 13.88 -20.81 9.04
CA GLU A 230 12.67 -21.55 8.68
C GLU A 230 11.75 -21.88 9.86
N ASN A 231 12.11 -21.50 11.09
CA ASN A 231 11.46 -21.96 12.32
C ASN A 231 11.36 -23.50 12.41
N LEU A 232 12.41 -24.19 11.96
CA LEU A 232 12.57 -25.64 12.07
C LEU A 232 13.54 -26.00 13.21
N PRO A 233 13.33 -27.13 13.91
CA PRO A 233 14.22 -27.56 14.98
C PRO A 233 15.64 -27.84 14.42
N PRO A 234 16.70 -27.54 15.19
CA PRO A 234 18.07 -27.78 14.77
C PRO A 234 18.36 -29.27 14.62
N ILE A 235 19.38 -29.61 13.84
CA ILE A 235 19.87 -30.98 13.66
C ILE A 235 21.31 -31.12 14.18
N ALA A 236 21.65 -32.31 14.65
CA ALA A 236 23.00 -32.63 15.10
C ALA A 236 24.00 -32.46 13.94
N GLY A 237 25.09 -31.73 14.18
CA GLY A 237 26.12 -31.45 13.18
C GLY A 237 25.74 -30.40 12.13
N GLY A 238 24.65 -29.65 12.34
CA GLY A 238 24.17 -28.60 11.45
C GLY A 238 24.91 -27.26 11.54
N ASP A 239 25.70 -27.03 12.60
CA ASP A 239 26.45 -25.78 12.86
C ASP A 239 27.82 -25.74 12.15
N LYS A 240 27.90 -26.27 10.94
CA LYS A 240 29.12 -26.30 10.14
C LYS A 240 29.10 -25.19 9.08
N TYR A 241 30.09 -24.31 9.13
CA TYR A 241 30.35 -23.27 8.13
C TYR A 241 31.35 -23.81 7.10
N LEU A 242 31.05 -23.64 5.82
CA LEU A 242 31.86 -24.16 4.72
C LEU A 242 32.77 -23.07 4.17
N THR A 243 34.08 -23.29 4.11
CA THR A 243 34.98 -22.34 3.43
C THR A 243 35.14 -22.74 1.96
N PRO A 244 34.91 -21.83 0.99
CA PRO A 244 35.15 -22.12 -0.41
C PRO A 244 36.63 -22.47 -0.66
N LEU A 245 36.90 -23.63 -1.27
CA LEU A 245 38.27 -24.11 -1.51
C LEU A 245 39.09 -23.20 -2.45
N ASN A 246 38.40 -22.39 -3.26
CA ASN A 246 39.00 -21.55 -4.31
C ASN A 246 39.26 -20.10 -3.87
N MET A 247 38.99 -19.74 -2.61
CA MET A 247 39.23 -18.39 -2.09
C MET A 247 40.45 -18.38 -1.17
N VAL A 248 41.63 -18.28 -1.79
CA VAL A 248 42.86 -17.91 -1.08
C VAL A 248 42.98 -16.38 -1.03
N ASP A 249 43.53 -15.85 0.05
CA ASP A 249 43.91 -14.43 0.14
C ASP A 249 44.83 -14.10 -1.05
N SER A 250 44.60 -12.98 -1.74
CA SER A 250 45.46 -12.55 -2.85
C SER A 250 46.91 -12.33 -2.41
N LYS A 251 47.17 -12.14 -1.11
CA LYS A 251 48.52 -12.14 -0.52
C LYS A 251 49.17 -13.52 -0.41
N GLN A 252 48.40 -14.59 -0.49
CA GLN A 252 48.87 -15.98 -0.45
C GLN A 252 49.01 -16.62 -1.84
N ILE A 253 48.65 -15.90 -2.91
CA ILE A 253 49.14 -16.22 -4.25
C ILE A 253 50.64 -15.89 -4.23
N LEU A 254 51.45 -16.90 -3.91
CA LEU A 254 52.91 -16.85 -3.97
C LEU A 254 53.32 -16.09 -5.25
N PRO A 255 54.26 -15.11 -5.19
CA PRO A 255 54.96 -14.74 -6.40
C PRO A 255 55.60 -16.03 -6.90
N GLY A 256 55.09 -16.59 -8.00
CA GLY A 256 55.75 -17.71 -8.64
C GLY A 256 57.22 -17.36 -8.79
N ASP A 257 58.12 -18.32 -8.54
CA ASP A 257 59.57 -18.13 -8.62
C ASP A 257 59.93 -17.30 -9.87
N ASN A 258 60.17 -16.01 -9.67
CA ASN A 258 60.54 -15.06 -10.72
C ASN A 258 62.03 -15.17 -11.08
N THR A 259 62.64 -16.34 -10.83
CA THR A 259 63.97 -16.66 -11.33
C THR A 259 63.81 -17.42 -12.65
N PRO A 260 64.05 -16.77 -13.81
CA PRO A 260 63.97 -17.46 -15.09
C PRO A 260 64.94 -18.65 -15.09
N THR A 261 64.45 -19.80 -15.55
CA THR A 261 65.26 -21.02 -15.64
C THR A 261 66.40 -20.77 -16.63
N ALA A 262 67.57 -21.39 -16.45
CA ALA A 262 68.74 -21.19 -17.32
C ALA A 262 68.44 -21.35 -18.84
N LYS A 263 67.45 -22.18 -19.20
CA LYS A 263 66.95 -22.31 -20.58
C LYS A 263 66.24 -21.05 -21.10
N GLN A 264 65.42 -20.40 -20.27
CA GLN A 264 64.71 -19.17 -20.62
C GLN A 264 65.67 -17.98 -20.77
N LEU A 265 66.72 -17.92 -19.94
CA LEU A 265 67.79 -16.93 -20.09
C LEU A 265 68.60 -17.12 -21.38
N ALA A 266 68.88 -18.38 -21.76
CA ALA A 266 69.56 -18.69 -23.02
C ALA A 266 68.73 -18.29 -24.25
N GLU A 267 67.41 -18.49 -24.19
CA GLU A 267 66.47 -18.11 -25.25
C GLU A 267 66.40 -16.58 -25.41
N ILE A 268 66.26 -15.85 -24.29
CA ILE A 268 66.28 -14.38 -24.26
C ILE A 268 67.60 -13.82 -24.84
N ASN A 269 68.75 -14.38 -24.45
CA ASN A 269 70.05 -13.95 -24.98
C ASN A 269 70.19 -14.21 -26.48
N SER A 270 69.65 -15.31 -26.99
CA SER A 270 69.67 -15.61 -28.43
C SER A 270 68.80 -14.65 -29.26
N ILE A 271 67.71 -14.15 -28.67
CA ILE A 271 66.82 -13.15 -29.27
C ILE A 271 67.50 -11.77 -29.25
N LEU A 272 68.18 -11.43 -28.14
CA LEU A 272 68.86 -10.14 -27.98
C LEU A 272 70.13 -10.02 -28.85
N SER A 273 70.82 -11.12 -29.16
CA SER A 273 72.01 -11.12 -30.02
C SER A 273 71.72 -11.11 -31.53
N ARG A 274 70.45 -11.03 -31.93
CA ARG A 274 70.00 -11.05 -33.34
C ARG A 274 69.69 -9.66 -33.92
N ASN A 275 70.04 -8.57 -33.23
CA ASN A 275 69.99 -7.19 -33.74
C ASN A 275 71.37 -6.54 -33.66
#